data_AF-A0A3D4N7Q5-F1
#
_entry.id   AF-A0A3D4N7Q5-F1
#
_cell.length_a   1.000
_cell.length_b   1.000
_cell.length_c   1.000
_cell.angle_alpha   90.00
_cell.angle_beta   90.00
_cell.angle_gamma   90.00
#
_symmetry.space_group_name_H-M   'P 1'
#
loop_
_entity.id
_entity.type
_entity.pdbx_description
1 polymer ?
#
loop_
_entity_poly.entity_id
_entity_poly.type
_entity_poly.pdbx_seq_one_letter_code
_entity_poly.pdbx_strand_id
1 'polypeptide(L)'
;MPDLKFVALVFGIILLIVLGVRQGLKKARKLQETGDKPLKTKEIPQKPKLTEEQFDKSWKNLSYLLLLASAGSLYMVYMAAKAALTSIPNVAWVYWVDAGFSLAAAAAGVFIWRLRTKSMVFLYFGFTIAPIILFMSIKGFKINALIHLFPLVLLYFVLKPIWENMKN
;
A
#
# COMPACT_ATOMS: atom_id res chain seq x y z
N MET A 1 -9.71 -3.97 -22.48
CA MET A 1 -9.20 -3.23 -21.31
C MET A 1 -10.33 -3.13 -20.29
N PRO A 2 -10.12 -3.32 -18.98
CA PRO A 2 -11.13 -3.01 -17.98
C PRO A 2 -11.51 -1.53 -18.12
N ASP A 3 -12.80 -1.24 -18.05
CA ASP A 3 -13.32 0.11 -18.28
C ASP A 3 -12.70 1.07 -17.25
N LEU A 4 -12.07 2.14 -17.74
CA LEU A 4 -11.43 3.17 -16.92
C LEU A 4 -12.40 3.71 -15.86
N LYS A 5 -13.69 3.78 -16.20
CA LYS A 5 -14.76 4.18 -15.29
C LYS A 5 -14.89 3.23 -14.11
N PHE A 6 -14.77 1.93 -14.33
CA PHE A 6 -14.81 0.92 -13.27
C PHE A 6 -13.58 0.96 -12.37
N VAL A 7 -12.38 1.10 -12.94
CA VAL A 7 -11.13 1.19 -12.16
C VAL A 7 -11.12 2.47 -11.30
N ALA A 8 -11.51 3.61 -11.88
CA ALA A 8 -11.62 4.87 -11.17
C ALA A 8 -12.73 4.84 -10.10
N LEU A 9 -13.84 4.15 -10.35
CA LEU A 9 -14.92 3.97 -9.39
C LEU A 9 -14.47 3.14 -8.18
N VAL A 10 -13.84 1.99 -8.42
CA VAL A 10 -13.30 1.15 -7.33
C VAL A 10 -12.26 1.90 -6.52
N PHE A 11 -11.35 2.62 -7.20
CA PHE A 11 -10.37 3.48 -6.54
C PHE A 11 -11.05 4.57 -5.69
N GLY A 12 -12.07 5.24 -6.25
CA GLY A 12 -12.84 6.27 -5.56
C GLY A 12 -13.57 5.74 -4.32
N ILE A 13 -14.22 4.58 -4.42
CA ILE A 13 -14.91 3.93 -3.30
C ILE A 13 -13.92 3.60 -2.18
N ILE A 14 -12.77 3.01 -2.51
CA ILE A 14 -11.77 2.66 -1.50
C ILE A 14 -11.14 3.93 -0.89
N LEU A 15 -10.90 4.97 -1.70
CA LEU A 15 -10.40 6.25 -1.23
C LEU A 15 -11.40 6.94 -0.30
N LEU A 16 -12.70 6.85 -0.56
CA LEU A 16 -13.75 7.36 0.32
C LEU A 16 -13.81 6.61 1.65
N ILE A 17 -13.72 5.27 1.63
CA ILE A 17 -13.62 4.46 2.86
C ILE A 17 -12.40 4.87 3.67
N VAL A 18 -11.25 5.05 3.02
CA VAL A 18 -10.00 5.48 3.65
C VAL A 18 -10.10 6.88 4.25
N LEU A 19 -10.70 7.84 3.53
CA LEU A 19 -10.92 9.19 4.04
C LEU A 19 -11.89 9.18 5.23
N GLY A 20 -12.96 8.37 5.17
CA GLY A 20 -13.91 8.17 6.26
C GLY A 20 -13.23 7.65 7.53
N VAL A 21 -12.40 6.61 7.41
CA VAL A 21 -11.62 6.07 8.55
C VAL A 21 -10.65 7.12 9.11
N ARG A 22 -9.95 7.85 8.24
CA ARG A 22 -9.02 8.92 8.66
C ARG A 22 -9.74 10.05 9.40
N GLN A 23 -10.93 10.45 8.93
CA GLN A 23 -11.74 11.47 9.58
C GLN A 23 -12.30 10.97 10.92
N GLY A 24 -12.74 9.71 11.00
CA GLY A 24 -13.19 9.08 12.25
C GLY A 24 -12.08 9.05 13.30
N LEU A 25 -10.86 8.65 12.92
CA LEU A 25 -9.69 8.67 13.81
C LEU A 25 -9.30 10.09 14.24
N LYS A 26 -9.36 11.07 13.33
CA LYS A 26 -9.11 12.48 13.68
C LYS A 26 -10.16 13.01 14.67
N LYS A 27 -11.43 12.65 14.49
CA LYS A 27 -12.53 13.04 15.38
C LYS A 27 -12.37 12.41 16.77
N ALA A 28 -12.01 11.11 16.83
CA ALA A 28 -11.71 10.41 18.07
C ALA A 28 -10.50 11.01 18.81
N ARG A 29 -9.44 11.40 18.10
CA ARG A 29 -8.28 12.10 18.70
C ARG A 29 -8.63 13.49 19.20
N LYS A 30 -9.39 14.28 18.44
CA LYS A 30 -9.85 15.59 18.89
C LYS A 30 -10.68 15.50 20.17
N LEU A 31 -11.53 14.48 20.29
CA LEU A 31 -12.30 14.21 21.50
C LEU A 31 -11.41 13.85 22.70
N GLN A 32 -10.29 13.16 22.49
CA GLN A 32 -9.28 12.90 23.53
C GLN A 32 -8.46 14.15 23.90
N GLU A 33 -8.17 15.04 22.94
CA GLU A 33 -7.39 16.27 23.16
C GLU A 33 -8.20 17.37 23.88
N THR A 34 -9.53 17.34 23.83
CA THR A 34 -10.43 18.20 24.64
C THR A 34 -10.49 17.84 26.13
N GLY A 35 -9.78 16.80 26.57
CA GLY A 35 -9.54 16.54 28.00
C GLY A 35 -8.28 17.28 28.48
N ASP A 36 -8.46 18.30 29.31
CA ASP A 36 -7.45 19.24 29.82
C ASP A 36 -6.12 18.60 30.28
N LYS A 37 -4.99 19.15 29.78
CA LYS A 37 -3.79 19.52 30.59
C LYS A 37 -2.73 20.31 29.78
N PRO A 38 -1.93 21.17 30.45
CA PRO A 38 -1.31 22.34 29.84
C PRO A 38 0.04 22.08 29.15
N LEU A 39 0.34 22.97 28.21
CA LEU A 39 1.54 23.03 27.35
C LEU A 39 2.84 23.11 28.16
N LYS A 40 3.68 22.08 28.06
CA LYS A 40 5.13 22.16 28.32
C LYS A 40 5.89 21.93 27.00
N THR A 41 6.99 22.67 26.87
CA THR A 41 8.01 22.69 25.82
C THR A 41 8.02 21.46 24.92
N LYS A 42 7.79 21.64 23.61
CA LYS A 42 7.80 20.58 22.59
C LYS A 42 9.21 20.02 22.39
N GLU A 43 9.66 19.17 23.31
CA GLU A 43 10.34 17.96 22.88
C GLU A 43 9.39 17.25 21.92
N ILE A 44 9.85 16.85 20.74
CA ILE A 44 9.04 16.04 19.82
C ILE A 44 8.62 14.84 20.65
N PRO A 45 7.32 14.66 20.97
CA PRO A 45 6.91 13.56 21.83
C PRO A 45 7.32 12.29 21.12
N GLN A 46 8.33 11.58 21.63
CA GLN A 46 8.61 10.24 21.16
C GLN A 46 7.32 9.48 21.43
N LYS A 47 6.63 9.08 20.35
CA LYS A 47 5.42 8.28 20.50
C LYS A 47 5.79 7.11 21.41
N PRO A 48 5.00 6.85 22.47
CA PRO A 48 5.26 5.71 23.33
C PRO A 48 5.42 4.46 22.46
N LYS A 49 6.49 3.69 22.68
CA LYS A 49 6.63 2.38 22.04
C LYS A 49 5.38 1.58 22.41
N LEU A 50 4.74 0.98 21.41
CA LEU A 50 3.56 0.16 21.66
C LEU A 50 3.99 -1.04 22.50
N THR A 51 3.15 -1.45 23.44
CA THR A 51 3.31 -2.77 24.06
C THR A 51 3.09 -3.86 23.00
N GLU A 52 3.59 -5.07 23.23
CA GLU A 52 3.39 -6.18 22.29
C GLU A 52 1.90 -6.45 22.02
N GLU A 53 1.06 -6.38 23.05
CA GLU A 53 -0.39 -6.53 22.92
C GLU A 53 -1.02 -5.44 22.03
N GLN A 54 -0.58 -4.18 22.18
CA GLN A 54 -1.07 -3.07 21.36
C GLN A 54 -0.59 -3.17 19.91
N PHE A 55 0.62 -3.66 19.69
CA PHE A 55 1.14 -3.96 18.36
C PHE A 55 0.31 -5.07 17.70
N ASP A 56 0.11 -6.19 18.39
CA ASP A 56 -0.64 -7.34 17.86
C ASP A 56 -2.09 -7.00 17.54
N LYS A 57 -2.74 -6.21 18.41
CA LYS A 57 -4.10 -5.71 18.16
C LYS A 57 -4.14 -4.82 16.92
N SER A 58 -3.18 -3.91 16.78
CA SER A 58 -3.07 -3.02 15.61
C SER A 58 -2.81 -3.81 14.33
N TRP A 59 -1.91 -4.80 14.40
CA TRP A 59 -1.59 -5.69 13.29
C TRP A 59 -2.80 -6.50 12.86
N LYS A 60 -3.52 -7.15 13.79
CA LYS A 60 -4.70 -7.94 13.48
C LYS A 60 -5.76 -7.10 12.76
N ASN A 61 -5.97 -5.85 13.19
CA ASN A 61 -6.97 -4.98 12.58
C ASN A 61 -6.59 -4.47 11.18
N LEU A 62 -5.29 -4.24 10.93
CA LEU A 62 -4.83 -3.56 9.71
C LEU A 62 -4.20 -4.51 8.69
N SER A 63 -3.75 -5.69 9.12
CA SER A 63 -3.09 -6.68 8.26
C SER A 63 -3.94 -7.13 7.08
N TYR A 64 -5.27 -7.07 7.18
CA TYR A 64 -6.15 -7.36 6.04
C TYR A 64 -5.96 -6.38 4.87
N LEU A 65 -5.57 -5.13 5.12
CA LEU A 65 -5.25 -4.16 4.06
C LEU A 65 -3.96 -4.53 3.34
N LEU A 66 -3.01 -5.19 4.01
CA LEU A 66 -1.80 -5.72 3.41
C LEU A 66 -2.11 -6.94 2.53
N LEU A 67 -3.02 -7.81 2.97
CA LEU A 67 -3.52 -8.91 2.14
C LEU A 67 -4.29 -8.38 0.94
N LEU A 68 -5.08 -7.32 1.11
CA LEU A 68 -5.76 -6.63 0.00
C LEU A 68 -4.76 -6.00 -0.98
N ALA A 69 -3.67 -5.39 -0.48
CA ALA A 69 -2.60 -4.89 -1.33
C ALA A 69 -1.90 -6.02 -2.11
N SER A 70 -1.72 -7.18 -1.48
CA SER A 70 -1.15 -8.38 -2.11
C SER A 70 -2.09 -8.95 -3.18
N ALA A 71 -3.40 -9.01 -2.90
CA ALA A 71 -4.41 -9.41 -3.87
C ALA A 71 -4.50 -8.43 -5.05
N GLY A 72 -4.41 -7.12 -4.79
CA GLY A 72 -4.30 -6.10 -5.83
C GLY A 72 -3.06 -6.31 -6.71
N SER A 73 -1.95 -6.71 -6.12
CA SER A 73 -0.72 -7.04 -6.86
C SER A 73 -0.89 -8.29 -7.73
N LEU A 74 -1.56 -9.34 -7.23
CA LEU A 74 -1.91 -10.52 -8.04
C LEU A 74 -2.86 -10.19 -9.20
N TYR A 75 -3.83 -9.29 -8.98
CA TYR A 75 -4.69 -8.83 -10.06
C TYR A 75 -3.88 -8.12 -11.16
N MET A 76 -2.87 -7.33 -10.79
CA MET A 76 -1.95 -6.72 -11.75
C MET A 76 -1.16 -7.77 -12.54
N VAL A 77 -0.72 -8.87 -11.91
CA VAL A 77 -0.09 -10.00 -12.64
C VAL A 77 -0.99 -10.53 -13.74
N TYR A 78 -2.26 -10.81 -13.41
CA TYR A 78 -3.22 -11.30 -14.41
C TYR A 78 -3.43 -10.29 -15.54
N MET A 79 -3.60 -9.01 -15.20
CA MET A 79 -3.82 -7.96 -16.18
C MET A 79 -2.61 -7.73 -17.08
N ALA A 80 -1.40 -7.76 -16.53
CA ALA A 80 -0.14 -7.60 -17.23
C ALA A 80 0.14 -8.80 -18.14
N ALA A 81 -0.04 -10.04 -17.65
CA ALA A 81 0.09 -11.24 -18.47
C ALA A 81 -0.89 -11.24 -19.65
N LYS A 82 -2.16 -10.88 -19.40
CA LYS A 82 -3.17 -10.72 -20.46
C LYS A 82 -2.73 -9.68 -21.48
N ALA A 83 -2.25 -8.51 -21.03
CA ALA A 83 -1.77 -7.47 -21.91
C ALA A 83 -0.56 -7.92 -22.73
N ALA A 84 0.40 -8.63 -22.13
CA ALA A 84 1.57 -9.17 -22.81
C ALA A 84 1.19 -10.10 -23.96
N LEU A 85 0.21 -10.98 -23.74
CA LEU A 85 -0.27 -11.94 -24.73
C LEU A 85 -1.06 -11.30 -25.89
N THR A 86 -1.65 -10.12 -25.68
CA THR A 86 -2.45 -9.42 -26.70
C THR A 86 -1.75 -8.23 -27.36
N SER A 87 -0.54 -7.90 -26.91
CA SER A 87 0.19 -6.71 -27.40
C SER A 87 1.06 -7.02 -28.61
N ILE A 88 1.40 -5.97 -29.36
CA ILE A 88 2.39 -6.05 -30.45
C ILE A 88 3.74 -6.51 -29.83
N PRO A 89 4.49 -7.44 -30.46
CA PRO A 89 5.70 -8.02 -29.89
C PRO A 89 6.72 -7.02 -29.32
N ASN A 90 6.88 -5.85 -29.95
CA ASN A 90 7.84 -4.82 -29.52
C ASN A 90 7.56 -4.18 -28.15
N VAL A 91 6.34 -4.31 -27.61
CA VAL A 91 5.97 -3.74 -26.29
C VAL A 91 5.53 -4.81 -25.28
N ALA A 92 5.37 -6.06 -25.71
CA ALA A 92 4.95 -7.17 -24.85
C ALA A 92 5.89 -7.40 -23.66
N TRP A 93 7.20 -7.16 -23.83
CA TRP A 93 8.21 -7.34 -22.78
C TRP A 93 7.96 -6.45 -21.55
N VAL A 94 7.44 -5.23 -21.74
CA VAL A 94 7.16 -4.29 -20.64
C VAL A 94 6.13 -4.89 -19.68
N TYR A 95 5.11 -5.55 -20.23
CA TYR A 95 4.06 -6.20 -19.46
C TYR A 95 4.54 -7.49 -18.78
N TRP A 96 5.51 -8.21 -19.36
CA TRP A 96 6.14 -9.34 -18.66
C TRP A 96 6.98 -8.90 -17.47
N VAL A 97 7.69 -7.78 -17.61
CA VAL A 97 8.40 -7.16 -16.49
C VAL A 97 7.40 -6.75 -15.40
N ASP A 98 6.32 -6.07 -15.75
CA ASP A 98 5.25 -5.71 -14.81
C ASP A 98 4.67 -6.94 -14.08
N ALA A 99 4.33 -8.00 -14.83
CA ALA A 99 3.83 -9.23 -14.23
C ALA A 99 4.80 -9.85 -13.22
N GLY A 100 6.10 -9.89 -13.54
CA GLY A 100 7.12 -10.40 -12.63
C GLY A 100 7.25 -9.58 -11.34
N PHE A 101 7.33 -8.25 -11.48
CA PHE A 101 7.45 -7.34 -10.33
C PHE A 101 6.18 -7.32 -9.48
N SER A 102 5.00 -7.35 -10.09
CA SER A 102 3.72 -7.44 -9.39
C SER A 102 3.56 -8.76 -8.63
N LEU A 103 4.07 -9.87 -9.17
CA LEU A 103 4.07 -11.16 -8.48
C LEU A 103 5.03 -11.15 -7.28
N ALA A 104 6.23 -10.59 -7.47
CA ALA A 104 7.21 -10.44 -6.40
C ALA A 104 6.68 -9.53 -5.27
N ALA A 105 5.98 -8.45 -5.62
CA ALA A 105 5.30 -7.58 -4.66
C ALA A 105 4.19 -8.33 -3.89
N ALA A 106 3.38 -9.15 -4.57
CA ALA A 106 2.35 -9.96 -3.90
C ALA A 106 2.98 -10.93 -2.87
N ALA A 107 4.05 -11.62 -3.26
CA ALA A 107 4.78 -12.52 -2.36
C ALA A 107 5.40 -11.75 -1.18
N ALA A 108 6.04 -10.62 -1.44
CA ALA A 108 6.60 -9.74 -0.41
C ALA A 108 5.51 -9.27 0.58
N GLY A 109 4.31 -8.94 0.10
CA GLY A 109 3.18 -8.55 0.94
C GLY A 109 2.76 -9.66 1.91
N VAL A 110 2.73 -10.91 1.46
CA VAL A 110 2.48 -12.08 2.31
C VAL A 110 3.63 -12.30 3.31
N PHE A 111 4.88 -12.08 2.90
CA PHE A 111 6.02 -12.17 3.82
C PHE A 111 6.00 -11.06 4.87
N ILE A 112 5.62 -9.83 4.53
CA ILE A 112 5.38 -8.76 5.51
C ILE A 112 4.30 -9.21 6.48
N TRP A 113 3.21 -9.81 5.99
CA TRP A 113 2.09 -10.28 6.80
C TRP A 113 2.52 -11.33 7.84
N ARG A 114 3.43 -12.23 7.45
CA ARG A 114 3.91 -13.32 8.29
C ARG A 114 5.07 -12.91 9.22
N LEU A 115 6.06 -12.21 8.69
CA LEU A 115 7.34 -11.93 9.36
C LEU A 115 7.36 -10.59 10.10
N ARG A 116 6.53 -9.61 9.67
CA ARG A 116 6.36 -8.30 10.32
C ARG A 116 7.66 -7.48 10.45
N THR A 117 8.60 -7.67 9.52
CA THR A 117 9.91 -6.99 9.49
C THR A 117 9.95 -5.84 8.49
N LYS A 118 10.71 -4.78 8.78
CA LYS A 118 10.92 -3.62 7.89
C LYS A 118 11.67 -4.01 6.61
N SER A 119 12.58 -4.97 6.67
CA SER A 119 13.30 -5.47 5.49
C SER A 119 12.35 -5.96 4.39
N MET A 120 11.30 -6.71 4.75
CA MET A 120 10.28 -7.16 3.81
C MET A 120 9.44 -6.00 3.25
N VAL A 121 9.23 -4.94 4.04
CA VAL A 121 8.57 -3.72 3.58
C VAL A 121 9.40 -3.03 2.51
N PHE A 122 10.71 -2.87 2.73
CA PHE A 122 11.60 -2.27 1.73
C PHE A 122 11.64 -3.10 0.44
N LEU A 123 11.67 -4.43 0.57
CA LEU A 123 11.58 -5.35 -0.57
C LEU A 123 10.30 -5.11 -1.39
N TYR A 124 9.15 -5.02 -0.72
CA TYR A 124 7.87 -4.70 -1.37
C TYR A 124 7.88 -3.34 -2.07
N PHE A 125 8.43 -2.31 -1.42
CA PHE A 125 8.58 -0.98 -2.03
C PHE A 125 9.45 -1.04 -3.29
N GLY A 126 10.59 -1.75 -3.23
CA GLY A 126 11.45 -1.95 -4.39
C GLY A 126 10.69 -2.57 -5.56
N PHE A 127 9.92 -3.62 -5.30
CA PHE A 127 9.16 -4.30 -6.35
C PHE A 127 8.01 -3.48 -6.92
N THR A 128 7.39 -2.60 -6.14
CA THR A 128 6.28 -1.75 -6.60
C THR A 128 6.75 -0.46 -7.27
N ILE A 129 7.92 0.08 -6.90
CA ILE A 129 8.50 1.29 -7.51
C ILE A 129 9.06 1.02 -8.90
N ALA A 130 9.71 -0.14 -9.11
CA ALA A 130 10.31 -0.48 -10.40
C ALA A 130 9.32 -0.38 -11.59
N PRO A 131 8.12 -1.00 -11.57
CA PRO A 131 7.15 -0.86 -12.65
C PRO A 131 6.60 0.58 -12.77
N ILE A 132 6.49 1.33 -11.67
CA ILE A 132 6.09 2.76 -11.72
C ILE A 132 7.10 3.56 -12.54
N ILE A 133 8.39 3.44 -12.25
CA ILE A 133 9.46 4.14 -12.96
C ILE A 133 9.46 3.72 -14.43
N LEU A 134 9.36 2.40 -14.70
CA LEU A 134 9.31 1.86 -16.04
C LEU A 134 8.16 2.47 -16.85
N PHE A 135 6.93 2.42 -16.36
CA PHE A 135 5.76 2.94 -17.07
C PHE A 135 5.75 4.47 -17.19
N MET A 136 6.32 5.20 -16.23
CA MET A 136 6.49 6.65 -16.31
C MET A 136 7.50 7.05 -17.39
N SER A 137 8.49 6.20 -17.67
CA SER A 137 9.53 6.45 -18.69
C SER A 137 9.04 6.25 -20.14
N ILE A 138 7.94 5.50 -20.34
CA ILE A 138 7.42 5.16 -21.67
C ILE A 138 6.18 6.02 -22.00
N LYS A 139 6.19 6.69 -23.16
CA LYS A 139 5.04 7.49 -23.62
C LYS A 139 3.80 6.59 -23.83
N GLY A 140 2.66 7.01 -23.28
CA GLY A 140 1.39 6.28 -23.37
C GLY A 140 1.08 5.34 -22.20
N PHE A 141 2.02 5.11 -21.27
CA PHE A 141 1.85 4.12 -20.19
C PHE A 141 1.61 4.72 -18.80
N LYS A 142 1.47 6.04 -18.69
CA LYS A 142 1.32 6.76 -17.41
C LYS A 142 0.13 6.27 -16.56
N ILE A 143 -0.95 5.81 -17.20
CA ILE A 143 -2.13 5.28 -16.50
C ILE A 143 -1.78 3.96 -15.78
N ASN A 144 -0.95 3.11 -16.39
CA ASN A 144 -0.52 1.84 -15.80
C ASN A 144 0.33 2.08 -14.53
N ALA A 145 1.13 3.15 -14.53
CA ALA A 145 1.88 3.57 -13.35
C ALA A 145 0.96 3.98 -12.18
N LEU A 146 -0.19 4.61 -12.45
CA LEU A 146 -1.13 5.02 -11.39
C LEU A 146 -1.76 3.84 -10.65
N ILE A 147 -2.00 2.72 -11.34
CA ILE A 147 -2.60 1.52 -10.72
C ILE A 147 -1.68 0.95 -9.62
N HIS A 148 -0.37 1.06 -9.81
CA HIS A 148 0.64 0.61 -8.85
C HIS A 148 0.71 1.47 -7.58
N LEU A 149 0.15 2.68 -7.58
CA LEU A 149 0.06 3.51 -6.39
C LEU A 149 -0.96 2.97 -5.38
N PHE A 150 -1.96 2.22 -5.83
CA PHE A 150 -3.02 1.75 -4.95
C PHE A 150 -2.52 0.78 -3.85
N PRO A 151 -1.78 -0.30 -4.17
CA PRO A 151 -1.22 -1.18 -3.15
C PRO A 151 -0.24 -0.46 -2.21
N LEU A 152 0.53 0.51 -2.73
CA LEU A 152 1.44 1.35 -1.94
C LEU A 152 0.71 2.19 -0.90
N VAL A 153 -0.44 2.78 -1.27
CA VAL A 153 -1.26 3.56 -0.35
C VAL A 153 -1.81 2.68 0.77
N LEU A 154 -2.31 1.48 0.45
CA LEU A 154 -2.78 0.52 1.45
C LEU A 154 -1.66 0.14 2.42
N LEU A 155 -0.47 -0.17 1.90
CA LEU A 155 0.70 -0.48 2.71
C LEU A 155 1.05 0.68 3.66
N TYR A 156 1.04 1.93 3.18
CA TYR A 156 1.29 3.10 4.03
C TYR A 156 0.34 3.16 5.23
N PHE A 157 -0.95 2.87 5.05
CA PHE A 157 -1.92 2.88 6.14
C PHE A 157 -1.70 1.75 7.15
N VAL A 158 -1.28 0.57 6.68
CA VAL A 158 -0.93 -0.55 7.56
C VAL A 158 0.29 -0.19 8.40
N LEU A 159 1.32 0.38 7.79
CA LEU A 159 2.61 0.60 8.43
C LEU A 159 2.62 1.82 9.35
N LYS A 160 1.96 2.91 8.97
CA LYS A 160 1.97 4.17 9.73
C LYS A 160 1.77 4.05 11.25
N PRO A 161 0.82 3.25 11.77
CA PRO A 161 0.63 3.10 13.22
C PRO A 161 1.68 2.23 13.91
N ILE A 162 2.35 1.33 13.18
CA ILE A 162 3.20 0.27 13.77
C ILE A 162 4.67 0.35 13.38
N TRP A 163 5.04 1.20 12.42
CA TRP A 163 6.37 1.29 11.81
C TRP A 163 7.51 1.33 12.82
N GLU A 164 7.40 2.21 13.83
CA GLU A 164 8.44 2.38 14.87
C GLU A 164 8.64 1.12 15.72
N ASN A 165 7.64 0.24 15.78
CA ASN A 165 7.64 -0.96 16.60
C ASN A 165 7.92 -2.23 15.77
N MET A 166 8.07 -2.11 14.45
CA MET A 166 8.44 -3.24 13.60
C MET A 166 9.92 -3.61 13.80
N LYS A 167 10.20 -4.92 13.79
CA LYS A 167 11.56 -5.45 13.74
C LYS A 167 12.23 -5.01 12.43
N ASN A 168 13.54 -4.82 12.47
CA ASN A 168 14.30 -4.50 11.25
C ASN A 168 14.23 -5.66 10.26
#